data_AF-A0AA97EFL3-F1
#
_entry.id   AF-A0AA97EFL3-F1
#
_cell.length_a   1.000
_cell.length_b   1.000
_cell.length_c   1.000
_cell.angle_alpha   90.00
_cell.angle_beta   90.00
_cell.angle_gamma   90.00
#
_symmetry.space_group_name_H-M   'P 1'
#
loop_
_entity.id
_entity.type
_entity.pdbx_description
1 polymer ?
#
loop_
_entity_poly.entity_id
_entity_poly.type
_entity_poly.pdbx_seq_one_letter_code
_entity_poly.pdbx_strand_id
1 'polypeptide(L)'
;MTWHNQIDFDQCDLAVTTGAQHQAMTPGLTNTYDSELREKAGMHTPPPPPECMGLEGEYDDYGLVRRVAEALDHDPTLKAVDTVTLSQHGSTVALAGQVSDRTLLERVVAIASAVDGTRAVDSTHITVGN
;
A
#
# COMPACT_ATOMS: atom_id res chain seq x y z
N MET A 1 -0.03 13.97 -12.58
CA MET A 1 0.14 13.46 -11.21
C MET A 1 0.22 11.94 -11.29
N THR A 2 1.29 11.36 -10.76
CA THR A 2 1.46 9.91 -10.58
C THR A 2 1.62 9.63 -9.09
N TRP A 3 0.90 8.64 -8.57
CA TRP A 3 0.91 8.33 -7.14
C TRP A 3 2.27 7.86 -6.62
N HIS A 4 3.09 7.28 -7.50
CA HIS A 4 4.49 6.95 -7.21
C HIS A 4 5.31 8.16 -6.73
N ASN A 5 4.99 9.37 -7.19
CA ASN A 5 5.69 10.59 -6.80
C ASN A 5 5.12 11.25 -5.54
N GLN A 6 4.07 10.67 -4.95
CA GLN A 6 3.49 11.09 -3.67
C GLN A 6 3.88 10.16 -2.52
N ILE A 7 4.73 9.17 -2.77
CA ILE A 7 5.25 8.32 -1.72
C ILE A 7 6.26 9.12 -0.91
N ASP A 8 5.95 9.37 0.36
CA ASP A 8 6.86 9.98 1.30
C ASP A 8 7.69 8.87 1.98
N PHE A 9 8.85 8.59 1.40
CA PHE A 9 9.78 7.58 1.89
C PHE A 9 10.48 7.97 3.20
N ASP A 10 10.51 9.26 3.56
CA ASP A 10 11.10 9.74 4.82
C ASP A 10 10.21 9.39 6.02
N GLN A 11 8.90 9.39 5.81
CA GLN A 11 7.89 8.94 6.77
C GLN A 11 7.61 7.43 6.68
N CYS A 12 8.29 6.67 5.82
CA CYS A 12 8.17 5.22 5.83
C CYS A 12 9.00 4.60 6.96
N ASP A 13 8.37 3.72 7.75
CA ASP A 13 9.05 2.89 8.74
C ASP A 13 8.96 1.42 8.30
N LEU A 14 10.14 0.81 8.11
CA LEU A 14 10.23 -0.64 7.99
C LEU A 14 10.03 -1.19 9.38
N ALA A 15 8.79 -1.60 9.69
CA ALA A 15 8.56 -2.47 10.82
C ALA A 15 9.23 -3.80 10.51
N VAL A 16 10.57 -3.87 10.68
CA VAL A 16 11.30 -5.12 10.72
C VAL A 16 10.78 -5.83 11.95
N THR A 17 9.70 -6.61 11.76
CA THR A 17 9.23 -7.52 12.78
C THR A 17 10.25 -8.63 12.84
N THR A 18 11.34 -8.34 13.56
CA THR A 18 12.27 -9.32 14.08
C THR A 18 11.45 -10.21 15.02
N GLY A 19 10.85 -11.28 14.50
CA GLY A 19 10.25 -12.34 15.33
C GLY A 19 8.84 -12.83 15.00
N ALA A 20 8.18 -12.39 13.92
CA ALA A 20 6.92 -13.02 13.51
C ALA A 20 7.21 -14.13 12.49
N GLN A 21 7.09 -15.36 12.98
CA GLN A 21 7.15 -16.61 12.21
C GLN A 21 6.47 -16.45 10.85
N HIS A 22 7.16 -16.84 9.76
CA HIS A 22 6.63 -17.21 8.44
C HIS A 22 5.10 -17.23 8.36
N GLN A 23 4.45 -16.07 8.30
CA GLN A 23 3.01 -16.01 8.11
C GLN A 23 2.83 -16.23 6.61
N ALA A 24 2.36 -17.43 6.26
CA ALA A 24 1.90 -17.72 4.91
C ALA A 24 0.99 -16.56 4.49
N MET A 25 1.34 -15.92 3.37
CA MET A 25 0.82 -14.60 3.00
C MET A 25 -0.67 -14.48 3.26
N THR A 26 -1.02 -13.53 4.12
CA THR A 26 -2.40 -13.11 4.33
C THR A 26 -2.81 -12.23 3.15
N PRO A 27 -4.04 -12.37 2.64
CA PRO A 27 -4.50 -11.49 1.58
C PRO A 27 -4.62 -10.07 2.12
N GLY A 28 -4.78 -9.10 1.21
CA GLY A 28 -5.22 -7.76 1.57
C GLY A 28 -6.53 -7.77 2.37
N LEU A 29 -6.95 -6.61 2.90
CA LEU A 29 -8.16 -6.48 3.74
C LEU A 29 -9.43 -6.99 3.04
N THR A 30 -9.43 -7.00 1.70
CA THR A 30 -10.53 -7.47 0.83
C THR A 30 -10.55 -8.99 0.61
N ASN A 31 -9.58 -9.73 1.14
CA ASN A 31 -9.42 -11.17 0.94
C ASN A 31 -9.30 -11.56 -0.56
N THR A 32 -8.92 -10.62 -1.42
CA THR A 32 -8.57 -10.86 -2.82
C THR A 32 -7.10 -11.26 -2.88
N TYR A 33 -6.81 -12.40 -3.50
CA TYR A 33 -5.46 -12.94 -3.64
C TYR A 33 -5.02 -12.85 -5.11
N ASP A 34 -3.90 -12.19 -5.39
CA ASP A 34 -3.22 -12.38 -6.67
C ASP A 34 -2.32 -13.63 -6.61
N SER A 35 -2.83 -14.75 -7.13
CA SER A 35 -2.11 -16.03 -7.12
C SER A 35 -0.84 -16.01 -7.95
N GLU A 36 -0.80 -15.23 -9.04
CA GLU A 36 0.36 -15.14 -9.92
C GLU A 36 1.53 -14.42 -9.22
N LEU A 37 1.24 -13.32 -8.51
CA LEU A 37 2.22 -12.59 -7.73
C LEU A 37 2.84 -13.46 -6.62
N ARG A 38 2.04 -14.33 -6.01
CA ARG A 38 2.52 -15.32 -5.03
C ARG A 38 3.45 -16.35 -5.62
N GLU A 39 3.12 -16.86 -6.80
CA GLU A 39 3.98 -17.83 -7.50
C GLU A 39 5.34 -17.20 -7.82
N LYS A 40 5.36 -15.94 -8.26
CA LYS A 40 6.60 -15.19 -8.50
C LYS A 40 7.39 -14.93 -7.21
N ALA A 41 6.73 -14.50 -6.13
CA ALA A 41 7.39 -14.28 -4.84
C ALA A 41 7.92 -15.58 -4.21
N GLY A 42 7.24 -16.70 -4.45
CA GLY A 42 7.69 -18.03 -4.03
C GLY A 42 8.98 -18.50 -4.71
N MET A 43 9.45 -17.81 -5.76
CA MET A 43 10.75 -18.05 -6.38
C MET A 43 11.91 -17.54 -5.50
N HIS A 44 11.64 -16.64 -4.54
CA HIS A 44 12.61 -16.19 -3.54
C HIS A 44 12.60 -17.12 -2.32
N THR A 45 13.80 -17.48 -1.84
CA THR A 45 13.99 -18.35 -0.66
C THR A 45 14.84 -17.63 0.39
N PRO A 46 14.27 -17.22 1.54
CA PRO A 46 12.86 -17.32 1.94
C PRO A 46 11.93 -16.36 1.15
N PRO A 47 10.63 -16.66 1.03
CA PRO A 47 9.68 -15.78 0.36
C PRO A 47 9.58 -14.44 1.11
N PRO A 48 9.51 -13.29 0.40
CA PRO A 48 9.38 -11.98 1.02
C PRO A 48 8.07 -11.89 1.84
N PRO A 49 8.06 -11.17 2.96
CA PRO A 49 6.81 -10.87 3.66
C PRO A 49 5.89 -10.03 2.75
N PRO A 50 4.56 -10.15 2.91
CA PRO A 50 3.61 -9.50 2.01
C PRO A 50 3.72 -7.96 2.02
N GLU A 51 4.20 -7.34 3.10
CA GLU A 51 4.49 -5.91 3.17
C GLU A 51 5.77 -5.48 2.43
N CYS A 52 6.73 -6.40 2.24
CA CYS A 52 7.97 -6.16 1.50
C CYS A 52 7.95 -6.81 0.11
N MET A 53 6.75 -7.12 -0.41
CA MET A 53 6.60 -7.67 -1.74
C MET A 53 6.47 -6.53 -2.76
N GLY A 54 7.38 -6.50 -3.74
CA GLY A 54 7.35 -5.58 -4.87
C GLY A 54 6.31 -5.93 -5.93
N LEU A 55 6.26 -5.14 -7.01
CA LEU A 55 5.26 -5.25 -8.08
C LEU A 55 5.29 -6.61 -8.80
N GLU A 56 6.46 -7.24 -8.92
CA GLU A 56 6.66 -8.51 -9.61
C GLU A 56 6.92 -9.70 -8.66
N GLY A 57 6.69 -9.52 -7.36
CA GLY A 57 6.97 -10.54 -6.34
C GLY A 57 8.42 -10.51 -5.81
N GLU A 58 9.22 -9.54 -6.22
CA GLU A 58 10.56 -9.34 -5.68
C GLU A 58 10.54 -8.84 -4.22
N TYR A 59 11.66 -8.98 -3.50
CA TYR A 59 11.80 -8.34 -2.20
C TYR A 59 12.05 -6.84 -2.41
N ASP A 60 11.15 -6.01 -1.92
CA ASP A 60 11.27 -4.55 -1.90
C ASP A 60 10.82 -4.04 -0.53
N ASP A 61 11.71 -3.35 0.19
CA ASP A 61 11.42 -2.84 1.53
C ASP A 61 10.17 -1.93 1.57
N TYR A 62 9.82 -1.28 0.45
CA TYR A 62 8.65 -0.41 0.31
C TYR A 62 7.64 -0.96 -0.70
N GLY A 63 7.62 -2.29 -0.87
CA GLY A 63 6.87 -2.96 -1.90
C GLY A 63 5.36 -2.75 -1.77
N LEU A 64 4.84 -2.70 -0.53
CA LEU A 64 3.44 -2.42 -0.26
C LEU A 64 3.03 -1.02 -0.73
N VAL A 65 3.73 0.04 -0.30
CA VAL A 65 3.34 1.41 -0.70
C VAL A 65 3.50 1.65 -2.20
N ARG A 66 4.47 1.01 -2.86
CA ARG A 66 4.62 1.06 -4.32
C ARG A 66 3.45 0.39 -5.04
N ARG A 67 3.03 -0.81 -4.59
CA ARG A 67 1.83 -1.48 -5.14
C ARG A 67 0.56 -0.68 -4.90
N VAL A 68 0.42 -0.05 -3.74
CA VAL A 68 -0.69 0.88 -3.45
C VAL A 68 -0.66 2.07 -4.41
N ALA A 69 0.50 2.72 -4.58
CA ALA A 69 0.63 3.83 -5.51
C ALA A 69 0.28 3.42 -6.95
N GLU A 70 0.72 2.25 -7.40
CA GLU A 70 0.37 1.71 -8.73
C GLU A 70 -1.14 1.46 -8.86
N ALA A 71 -1.76 0.79 -7.88
CA ALA A 71 -3.19 0.54 -7.87
C ALA A 71 -4.02 1.84 -7.89
N LEU A 72 -3.55 2.89 -7.21
CA LEU A 72 -4.18 4.22 -7.24
C LEU A 72 -3.98 4.92 -8.59
N ASP A 73 -2.85 4.72 -9.28
CA ASP A 73 -2.59 5.29 -10.62
C ASP A 73 -3.52 4.71 -11.70
N HIS A 74 -3.90 3.44 -11.54
CA HIS A 74 -4.88 2.76 -12.40
C HIS A 74 -6.30 3.33 -12.27
N ASP A 75 -6.60 4.08 -11.20
CA ASP A 75 -7.91 4.71 -11.02
C ASP A 75 -7.92 6.16 -11.55
N PRO A 76 -8.63 6.44 -12.66
CA PRO A 76 -8.65 7.78 -13.25
C PRO A 76 -9.36 8.82 -12.38
N THR A 77 -10.22 8.42 -11.45
CA THR A 77 -10.95 9.35 -10.56
C THR A 77 -10.04 9.99 -9.53
N LEU A 78 -8.94 9.31 -9.19
CA LEU A 78 -7.96 9.75 -8.21
C LEU A 78 -6.91 10.71 -8.76
N LYS A 79 -6.91 10.96 -10.08
CA LYS A 79 -6.01 11.96 -10.70
C LYS A 79 -6.27 13.39 -10.23
N ALA A 80 -7.44 13.66 -9.63
CA ALA A 80 -7.79 14.95 -9.03
C ALA A 80 -7.23 15.15 -7.62
N VAL A 81 -6.64 14.12 -7.01
CA VAL A 81 -6.00 14.20 -5.70
C VAL A 81 -4.55 14.64 -5.87
N ASP A 82 -4.22 15.87 -5.49
CA ASP A 82 -2.90 16.45 -5.75
C ASP A 82 -2.00 16.53 -4.50
N THR A 83 -2.59 16.51 -3.29
CA THR A 83 -1.85 16.79 -2.05
C THR A 83 -1.78 15.63 -1.07
N VAL A 84 -2.29 14.46 -1.44
CA VAL A 84 -2.23 13.28 -0.58
C VAL A 84 -0.92 12.55 -0.78
N THR A 85 -0.17 12.37 0.29
CA THR A 85 1.04 11.56 0.33
C THR A 85 0.75 10.18 0.94
N LEU A 86 1.55 9.20 0.50
CA LEU A 86 1.50 7.81 0.92
C LEU A 86 2.74 7.47 1.73
N SER A 87 2.56 6.87 2.89
CA SER A 87 3.66 6.34 3.71
C SER A 87 3.32 4.95 4.20
N GLN A 88 4.33 4.10 4.37
CA GLN A 88 4.17 2.75 4.88
C GLN A 88 4.82 2.60 6.24
N HIS A 89 4.09 2.00 7.17
CA HIS A 89 4.58 1.58 8.48
C HIS A 89 4.34 0.08 8.64
N GLY A 90 5.30 -0.74 8.23
CA GLY A 90 5.13 -2.19 8.13
C GLY A 90 3.99 -2.57 7.19
N SER A 91 2.96 -3.25 7.70
CA SER A 91 1.74 -3.61 6.96
C SER A 91 0.63 -2.53 6.99
N THR A 92 0.91 -1.33 7.51
CA THR A 92 -0.05 -0.22 7.59
C THR A 92 0.30 0.85 6.56
N VAL A 93 -0.70 1.30 5.81
CA VAL A 93 -0.55 2.39 4.84
C VAL A 93 -1.12 3.67 5.46
N ALA A 94 -0.28 4.66 5.71
CA ALA A 94 -0.68 5.97 6.20
C ALA A 94 -0.89 6.93 5.02
N LEU A 95 -2.00 7.67 5.09
CA LEU A 95 -2.40 8.71 4.15
C LEU A 95 -2.33 10.06 4.88
N ALA A 96 -1.62 11.02 4.31
CA ALA A 96 -1.51 12.38 4.85
C ALA A 96 -1.80 13.44 3.78
N GLY A 97 -2.31 14.60 4.18
CA GLY A 97 -2.54 15.74 3.27
C GLY A 97 -3.98 16.20 3.19
N GLN A 98 -4.41 16.67 2.02
CA GLN A 98 -5.76 17.23 1.82
C GLN A 98 -6.46 16.61 0.61
N VAL A 99 -7.77 16.36 0.78
CA VAL A 99 -8.67 15.95 -0.30
C VAL A 99 -9.78 16.97 -0.45
N SER A 100 -10.24 17.18 -1.68
CA SER A 100 -11.37 18.10 -1.95
C SER A 100 -12.73 17.47 -1.66
N ASP A 101 -12.81 16.14 -1.58
CA ASP A 101 -14.07 15.41 -1.43
C ASP A 101 -13.88 14.14 -0.60
N ARG A 102 -14.86 13.82 0.26
CA ARG A 102 -14.82 12.60 1.08
C ARG A 102 -14.90 11.33 0.23
N THR A 103 -15.62 11.35 -0.89
CA THR A 103 -15.75 10.21 -1.81
C THR A 103 -14.40 9.83 -2.41
N LEU A 104 -13.54 10.82 -2.69
CA LEU A 104 -12.17 10.58 -3.16
C LEU A 104 -11.35 9.89 -2.08
N LEU A 105 -11.44 10.33 -0.83
CA LEU A 105 -10.77 9.66 0.29
C LEU A 105 -11.25 8.22 0.47
N GLU A 106 -12.55 7.98 0.47
CA GLU A 106 -13.10 6.63 0.60
C GLU A 106 -12.63 5.72 -0.55
N ARG A 107 -12.50 6.27 -1.76
CA ARG A 107 -11.97 5.54 -2.92
C ARG A 107 -10.49 5.20 -2.76
N VAL A 108 -9.66 6.13 -2.28
CA VAL A 108 -8.24 5.87 -1.96
C VAL A 108 -8.12 4.78 -0.92
N VAL A 109 -8.87 4.88 0.18
CA VAL A 109 -8.86 3.89 1.27
C VAL A 109 -9.30 2.52 0.78
N ALA A 110 -10.35 2.45 -0.05
CA ALA A 110 -10.83 1.18 -0.61
C ALA A 110 -9.77 0.50 -1.48
N ILE A 111 -9.09 1.25 -2.35
CA ILE A 111 -8.02 0.72 -3.22
C ILE A 111 -6.81 0.29 -2.37
N ALA A 112 -6.34 1.13 -1.45
CA ALA A 112 -5.23 0.80 -0.57
C ALA A 112 -5.49 -0.44 0.29
N SER A 113 -6.73 -0.58 0.79
CA SER A 113 -7.16 -1.75 1.57
C SER A 113 -7.26 -3.03 0.72
N ALA A 114 -7.44 -2.90 -0.59
CA ALA A 114 -7.52 -4.03 -1.50
C ALA A 114 -6.15 -4.63 -1.85
N VAL A 115 -5.07 -3.88 -1.63
CA VAL A 115 -3.71 -4.34 -1.95
C VAL A 115 -3.26 -5.42 -0.97
N ASP A 116 -2.69 -6.49 -1.52
CA ASP A 116 -2.15 -7.61 -0.77
C ASP A 116 -1.06 -7.18 0.21
N GLY A 117 -1.20 -7.57 1.48
CA GLY A 117 -0.29 -7.17 2.56
C GLY A 117 -0.72 -5.91 3.33
N THR A 118 -1.74 -5.18 2.86
CA THR A 118 -2.34 -4.10 3.64
C THR A 118 -3.16 -4.69 4.78
N ARG A 119 -2.74 -4.42 6.02
CA ARG A 119 -3.43 -4.84 7.25
C ARG A 119 -4.25 -3.72 7.88
N ALA A 120 -3.89 -2.47 7.59
CA ALA A 120 -4.62 -1.29 8.02
C ALA A 120 -4.31 -0.12 7.07
N VAL A 121 -5.27 0.80 6.95
CA VAL A 121 -5.09 2.09 6.28
C VAL A 121 -5.38 3.18 7.29
N ASP A 122 -4.39 4.02 7.59
CA ASP A 122 -4.55 5.19 8.44
C ASP A 122 -4.84 6.42 7.59
N SER A 123 -6.02 7.01 7.78
CA SER A 123 -6.41 8.26 7.11
C SER A 123 -6.60 9.41 8.10
N THR A 124 -5.98 9.32 9.29
CA THR A 124 -6.21 10.29 10.37
C THR A 124 -5.53 11.63 10.10
N HIS A 125 -4.49 11.62 9.25
CA HIS A 125 -3.74 12.79 8.83
C HIS A 125 -4.31 13.45 7.55
N ILE A 126 -5.50 13.05 7.11
CA ILE A 126 -6.20 13.66 5.96
C ILE A 126 -7.19 14.71 6.41
N THR A 127 -7.08 15.89 5.81
CA THR A 127 -8.10 16.94 5.91
C THR A 127 -9.02 16.91 4.69
N VAL A 128 -10.33 16.84 4.91
CA VAL A 128 -11.33 16.97 3.83
C VAL A 128 -11.73 18.44 3.73
N GLY A 129 -11.47 19.05 2.57
CA GLY A 129 -11.93 20.40 2.25
C GLY A 129 -13.45 20.46 2.27
N ASN A 130 -14.00 21.48 2.91
CA ASN A 130 -15.44 21.72 3.08
C ASN A 130 -15.98 22.65 1.99
#